data_AF-A0AAE9L1J4-F1
#
_entry.id   AF-A0AAE9L1J4-F1
#
_cell.length_a   1.000
_cell.length_b   1.000
_cell.length_c   1.000
_cell.angle_alpha   90.00
_cell.angle_beta   90.00
_cell.angle_gamma   90.00
#
_symmetry.space_group_name_H-M   'P 1'
#
loop_
_entity.id
_entity.type
_entity.pdbx_description
1 polymer ?
#
loop_
_entity_poly.entity_id
_entity_poly.type
_entity_poly.pdbx_seq_one_letter_code
_entity_poly.pdbx_strand_id
1 'polypeptide(L)'
;MSDALYRTPRTGAWRAHLPFDADIPSNLRRWVIGEGSLTARLMAASAQFRVKRLAQSLQRPFADEWQAIGLIRPVPAITREVLLICDDMPAIFAHSIVDPHHAPRDWPFLRGLGERPLGGALFVDPRVRREPFQFARLHPDHPLRQALARVVPAMRDVPMLPARRSVFRRGGGAMLVTEVFLPDLLQRPAPAAVRYHPESDRPHLPEPLPYGGPRRPSITGGPSTLPGNPLPRSRCDGARHF
;
A
#
# COMPACT_ATOMS: atom_id res chain seq x y z
N MET A 1 44.44 7.51 13.73
CA MET A 1 43.51 7.00 12.71
C MET A 1 42.73 5.84 13.32
N SER A 2 41.42 5.83 13.09
CA SER A 2 40.41 4.83 13.51
C SER A 2 39.81 4.98 14.91
N ASP A 3 38.82 5.88 15.01
CA ASP A 3 37.84 5.93 16.11
C ASP A 3 36.40 5.96 15.54
N ALA A 4 36.14 5.07 14.56
CA ALA A 4 34.92 5.06 13.74
C ALA A 4 34.20 3.70 13.73
N LEU A 5 34.30 2.92 14.81
CA LEU A 5 33.62 1.63 14.98
C LEU A 5 33.31 1.57 16.49
N TYR A 6 32.16 2.02 17.00
CA TYR A 6 30.82 1.44 16.87
C TYR A 6 29.79 2.55 17.09
N ARG A 7 29.25 3.14 16.02
CA ARG A 7 28.07 3.99 16.17
C ARG A 7 26.88 3.06 16.36
N THR A 8 26.46 2.85 17.61
CA THR A 8 25.22 2.15 17.93
C THR A 8 24.10 2.74 17.06
N PRO A 9 23.41 1.92 16.23
CA PRO A 9 22.31 2.41 15.43
C PRO A 9 21.34 3.13 16.35
N ARG A 10 21.02 4.40 16.08
CA ARG A 10 20.03 5.11 16.87
C ARG A 10 18.70 4.39 16.71
N THR A 11 18.23 3.75 17.77
CA THR A 11 16.84 3.34 17.88
C THR A 11 15.99 4.59 17.74
N GLY A 12 14.96 4.58 16.89
CA GLY A 12 13.98 5.67 16.88
C GLY A 12 13.50 5.86 18.32
N ALA A 13 13.53 7.08 18.86
CA ALA A 13 13.02 7.33 20.21
C ALA A 13 11.48 7.28 20.18
N TRP A 14 10.93 6.07 20.03
CA TRP A 14 9.51 5.79 19.84
C TRP A 14 8.72 6.13 21.10
N ARG A 15 7.68 6.95 20.94
CA ARG A 15 6.84 7.46 22.05
C ARG A 15 5.37 7.17 21.78
N ALA A 16 4.59 6.97 22.83
CA ALA A 16 3.14 6.75 22.72
C ALA A 16 2.37 7.97 22.19
N HIS A 17 2.94 9.17 22.32
CA HIS A 17 2.33 10.41 21.87
C HIS A 17 3.28 11.16 20.94
N LEU A 18 2.72 11.81 19.92
CA LEU A 18 3.45 12.72 19.06
C LEU A 18 3.63 14.07 19.78
N PRO A 19 4.85 14.42 20.27
CA PRO A 19 5.06 15.66 20.98
C PRO A 19 4.73 16.87 20.09
N PHE A 20 4.47 18.03 20.68
CA PHE A 20 4.42 19.28 19.93
C PHE A 20 5.78 19.50 19.24
N ASP A 21 5.74 19.86 17.96
CA ASP A 21 6.92 20.05 17.13
C ASP A 21 6.56 21.06 16.04
N ALA A 22 7.33 22.16 15.97
CA ALA A 22 7.14 23.19 14.95
C ALA A 22 7.46 22.67 13.54
N ASP A 23 8.33 21.66 13.44
CA ASP A 23 8.68 21.00 12.18
C ASP A 23 7.58 20.04 11.69
N ILE A 24 6.54 19.80 12.51
CA ILE A 24 5.37 18.98 12.15
C ILE A 24 4.13 19.89 12.18
N PRO A 25 3.87 20.65 11.10
CA PRO A 25 2.74 21.58 11.03
C PRO A 25 1.41 20.84 11.14
N SER A 26 0.34 21.58 11.43
CA SER A 26 -1.00 21.03 11.69
C SER A 26 -1.48 20.05 10.61
N ASN A 27 -1.23 20.35 9.33
CA ASN A 27 -1.61 19.48 8.23
C ASN A 27 -0.86 18.12 8.27
N LEU A 28 0.46 18.15 8.40
CA LEU A 28 1.27 16.93 8.52
C LEU A 28 0.92 16.16 9.79
N ARG A 29 0.65 16.85 10.90
CA ARG A 29 0.19 16.22 12.14
C ARG A 29 -1.09 15.41 11.91
N ARG A 30 -2.07 15.91 11.15
CA ARG A 30 -3.29 15.15 10.82
C ARG A 30 -3.00 13.90 9.99
N TRP A 31 -1.98 13.91 9.14
CA TRP A 31 -1.53 12.69 8.46
C TRP A 31 -0.93 11.70 9.46
N VAL A 32 0.00 12.15 10.30
CA VAL A 32 0.73 11.32 11.25
C VAL A 32 -0.19 10.69 12.30
N ILE A 33 -1.05 11.47 12.96
CA ILE A 33 -1.91 10.95 14.05
C ILE A 33 -3.19 10.30 13.55
N GLY A 34 -3.60 10.58 12.31
CA GLY A 34 -4.97 10.31 11.91
C GLY A 34 -5.29 8.81 11.87
N GLU A 35 -6.51 8.53 12.29
CA GLU A 35 -7.02 7.18 12.51
C GLU A 35 -7.49 6.51 11.22
N GLY A 36 -7.86 5.23 11.33
CA GLY A 36 -8.28 4.42 10.19
C GLY A 36 -7.12 4.01 9.27
N SER A 37 -7.47 3.76 8.01
CA SER A 37 -6.53 3.33 6.97
C SER A 37 -5.82 4.52 6.34
N LEU A 38 -4.50 4.57 6.47
CA LEU A 38 -3.68 5.58 5.80
C LEU A 38 -3.85 5.53 4.28
N THR A 39 -3.91 4.33 3.71
CA THR A 39 -4.16 4.10 2.29
C THR A 39 -5.47 4.75 1.82
N ALA A 40 -6.58 4.52 2.53
CA ALA A 40 -7.87 5.11 2.15
C ALA A 40 -7.83 6.65 2.20
N ARG A 41 -7.14 7.21 3.19
CA ARG A 41 -6.98 8.67 3.29
C ARG A 41 -6.11 9.24 2.17
N LEU A 42 -5.04 8.55 1.78
CA LEU A 42 -4.20 8.94 0.65
C LEU A 42 -4.97 8.89 -0.67
N MET A 43 -5.72 7.81 -0.91
CA MET A 43 -6.60 7.68 -2.08
C MET A 43 -7.65 8.80 -2.12
N ALA A 44 -8.30 9.11 -0.99
CA ALA A 44 -9.28 10.20 -0.93
C ALA A 44 -8.68 11.60 -1.15
N ALA A 45 -7.36 11.75 -0.99
CA ALA A 45 -6.64 13.01 -1.13
C ALA A 45 -5.79 13.09 -2.40
N SER A 46 -5.98 12.18 -3.35
CA SER A 46 -5.23 12.13 -4.62
C SER A 46 -6.16 11.76 -5.78
N ALA A 47 -5.80 12.18 -6.99
CA ALA A 47 -6.48 11.73 -8.21
C ALA A 47 -5.99 10.34 -8.61
N GLN A 48 -4.70 10.07 -8.39
CA GLN A 48 -4.07 8.78 -8.68
C GLN A 48 -3.28 8.29 -7.47
N PHE A 49 -3.52 7.02 -7.11
CA PHE A 49 -2.80 6.34 -6.04
C PHE A 49 -2.21 5.03 -6.54
N ARG A 50 -0.94 4.78 -6.21
CA ARG A 50 -0.30 3.48 -6.47
C ARG A 50 0.69 3.12 -5.38
N VAL A 51 0.92 1.82 -5.24
CA VAL A 51 1.96 1.26 -4.36
C VAL A 51 3.08 0.73 -5.22
N LYS A 52 4.31 1.18 -5.00
CA LYS A 52 5.50 0.60 -5.63
C LYS A 52 6.18 -0.32 -4.63
N ARG A 53 6.26 -1.62 -4.91
CA ARG A 53 7.01 -2.55 -4.07
C ARG A 53 8.51 -2.40 -4.34
N LEU A 54 9.27 -2.09 -3.29
CA LEU A 54 10.73 -1.93 -3.39
C LEU A 54 11.43 -3.26 -3.12
N ALA A 55 11.07 -3.91 -2.01
CA ALA A 55 11.67 -5.16 -1.59
C ALA A 55 10.66 -6.00 -0.79
N GLN A 56 10.83 -7.33 -0.86
CA GLN A 56 10.20 -8.26 0.07
C GLN A 56 11.07 -9.51 0.18
N SER A 57 11.73 -9.71 1.32
CA SER A 57 12.67 -10.81 1.52
C SER A 57 12.90 -11.11 3.01
N LEU A 58 13.66 -12.16 3.32
CA LEU A 58 14.12 -12.40 4.69
C LEU A 58 15.30 -11.48 5.00
N GLN A 59 15.17 -10.65 6.03
CA GLN A 59 16.24 -9.76 6.50
C GLN A 59 16.28 -9.73 8.02
N ARG A 60 17.42 -9.35 8.59
CA ARG A 60 17.50 -9.07 10.02
C ARG A 60 16.71 -7.80 10.34
N PRO A 61 15.76 -7.83 11.30
CA PRO A 61 15.07 -6.63 11.76
C PRO A 61 16.04 -5.57 12.28
N PHE A 62 15.63 -4.30 12.23
CA PHE A 62 16.38 -3.26 12.94
C PHE A 62 16.28 -3.45 14.46
N ALA A 63 17.22 -2.85 15.19
CA ALA A 63 17.42 -3.09 16.62
C ALA A 63 16.17 -2.83 17.46
N ASP A 64 15.30 -1.91 17.02
CA ASP A 64 14.08 -1.48 17.68
C ASP A 64 12.81 -2.21 17.20
N GLU A 65 12.92 -3.15 16.26
CA GLU A 65 11.76 -3.78 15.62
C GLU A 65 11.50 -5.20 16.12
N TRP A 66 12.54 -6.03 16.27
CA TRP A 66 12.36 -7.45 16.65
C TRP A 66 11.65 -7.61 18.00
N GLN A 67 11.94 -6.74 18.96
CA GLN A 67 11.26 -6.71 20.27
C GLN A 67 9.79 -6.33 20.14
N ALA A 68 9.46 -5.43 19.21
CA ALA A 68 8.08 -4.96 19.02
C ALA A 68 7.14 -6.07 18.53
N ILE A 69 7.67 -7.01 17.73
CA ILE A 69 6.91 -8.21 17.31
C ILE A 69 7.09 -9.41 18.25
N GLY A 70 7.76 -9.25 19.40
CA GLY A 70 7.88 -10.28 20.43
C GLY A 70 8.90 -11.38 20.14
N LEU A 71 9.86 -11.16 19.23
CA LEU A 71 10.94 -12.12 19.02
C LEU A 71 11.87 -12.15 20.25
N ILE A 72 12.38 -13.33 20.58
CA ILE A 72 13.32 -13.51 21.72
C ILE A 72 14.73 -12.99 21.36
N ARG A 73 15.07 -12.99 20.07
CA ARG A 73 16.37 -12.53 19.54
C ARG A 73 16.19 -12.04 18.09
N PRO A 74 17.09 -11.23 17.52
CA PRO A 74 16.97 -10.67 16.16
C PRO A 74 17.28 -11.72 15.07
N VAL A 75 16.41 -12.73 14.97
CA VAL A 75 16.40 -13.70 13.86
C VAL A 75 15.85 -13.04 12.59
N PRO A 76 16.17 -13.56 11.39
CA PRO A 76 15.60 -13.06 10.14
C PRO A 76 14.06 -13.03 10.18
N ALA A 77 13.49 -11.89 9.82
CA ALA A 77 12.06 -11.67 9.63
C ALA A 77 11.75 -11.47 8.15
N ILE A 78 10.50 -11.71 7.75
CA ILE A 78 10.03 -11.25 6.44
C ILE A 78 9.92 -9.74 6.54
N THR A 79 10.72 -9.03 5.75
CA THR A 79 10.63 -7.58 5.60
C THR A 79 9.94 -7.24 4.28
N ARG A 80 9.18 -6.16 4.28
CA ARG A 80 8.54 -5.62 3.09
C ARG A 80 8.64 -4.10 3.09
N GLU A 81 9.23 -3.56 2.04
CA GLU A 81 9.39 -2.12 1.83
C GLU A 81 8.58 -1.70 0.61
N VAL A 82 7.80 -0.63 0.76
CA VAL A 82 6.98 -0.06 -0.32
C VAL A 82 7.00 1.48 -0.28
N LEU A 83 6.78 2.09 -1.44
CA LEU A 83 6.38 3.50 -1.52
C LEU A 83 4.89 3.58 -1.81
N LEU A 84 4.18 4.43 -1.05
CA LEU A 84 2.84 4.88 -1.41
C LEU A 84 2.97 6.20 -2.16
N ILE A 85 2.46 6.24 -3.39
CA ILE A 85 2.66 7.33 -4.34
C ILE A 85 1.30 7.92 -4.67
N CYS A 86 1.18 9.24 -4.50
CA CYS A 86 -0.02 10.03 -4.76
C CYS A 86 0.29 11.05 -5.85
N ASP A 87 -0.44 11.02 -6.97
CA ASP A 87 -0.23 11.93 -8.10
C ASP A 87 1.25 12.00 -8.53
N ASP A 88 1.85 10.81 -8.68
CA ASP A 88 3.27 10.56 -8.95
C ASP A 88 4.30 11.09 -7.93
N MET A 89 3.83 11.65 -6.81
CA MET A 89 4.67 12.08 -5.71
C MET A 89 4.75 11.02 -4.61
N PRO A 90 5.95 10.64 -4.13
CA PRO A 90 6.09 9.71 -3.03
C PRO A 90 5.61 10.37 -1.73
N ALA A 91 4.55 9.81 -1.15
CA ALA A 91 3.89 10.35 0.05
C ALA A 91 4.34 9.61 1.33
N ILE A 92 4.51 8.30 1.26
CA ILE A 92 4.89 7.45 2.40
C ILE A 92 5.95 6.44 1.95
N PHE A 93 6.98 6.26 2.77
CA PHE A 93 7.80 5.05 2.75
C PHE A 93 7.36 4.14 3.89
N ALA A 94 6.89 2.95 3.56
CA ALA A 94 6.40 1.99 4.54
C ALA A 94 7.30 0.76 4.59
N HIS A 95 7.63 0.35 5.80
CA HIS A 95 8.40 -0.84 6.13
C HIS A 95 7.59 -1.72 7.05
N SER A 96 7.54 -3.02 6.79
CA SER A 96 6.84 -3.98 7.63
C SER A 96 7.71 -5.18 7.93
N ILE A 97 7.61 -5.70 9.15
CA ILE A 97 8.29 -6.92 9.56
C ILE A 97 7.33 -7.95 10.15
N VAL A 98 7.56 -9.21 9.86
CA VAL A 98 6.75 -10.34 10.33
C VAL A 98 7.64 -11.54 10.61
N ASP A 99 7.35 -12.26 11.70
CA ASP A 99 7.96 -13.56 11.96
C ASP A 99 7.62 -14.57 10.84
N PRO A 100 8.63 -15.14 10.14
CA PRO A 100 8.39 -16.11 9.07
C PRO A 100 7.64 -17.36 9.52
N HIS A 101 7.73 -17.72 10.80
CA HIS A 101 7.02 -18.87 11.38
C HIS A 101 5.50 -18.64 11.40
N HIS A 102 5.06 -17.42 11.74
CA HIS A 102 3.65 -17.07 11.83
C HIS A 102 3.06 -16.63 10.49
N ALA A 103 3.88 -16.08 9.59
CA ALA A 103 3.41 -15.46 8.35
C ALA A 103 2.48 -16.33 7.48
N PRO A 104 2.73 -17.63 7.21
CA PRO A 104 1.85 -18.42 6.35
C PRO A 104 0.43 -18.60 6.91
N ARG A 105 0.30 -18.71 8.24
CA ARG A 105 -0.98 -18.97 8.92
C ARG A 105 -1.71 -17.67 9.26
N ASP A 106 -1.00 -16.74 9.87
CA ASP A 106 -1.58 -15.53 10.44
C ASP A 106 -1.63 -14.39 9.42
N TRP A 107 -0.75 -14.39 8.41
CA TRP A 107 -0.66 -13.35 7.38
C TRP A 107 -0.55 -13.92 5.95
N PRO A 108 -1.46 -14.83 5.54
CA PRO A 108 -1.34 -15.58 4.28
C PRO A 108 -1.30 -14.69 3.03
N PHE A 109 -1.90 -13.48 3.11
CA PHE A 109 -1.91 -12.53 2.01
C PHE A 109 -0.52 -11.97 1.66
N LEU A 110 0.47 -12.04 2.55
CA LEU A 110 1.79 -11.45 2.33
C LEU A 110 2.53 -12.03 1.12
N ARG A 111 2.38 -13.33 0.85
CA ARG A 111 3.05 -13.97 -0.30
C ARG A 111 2.57 -13.41 -1.63
N GLY A 112 1.28 -13.06 -1.73
CA GLY A 112 0.65 -12.58 -2.96
C GLY A 112 0.38 -11.07 -2.97
N LEU A 113 0.86 -10.31 -1.99
CA LEU A 113 0.44 -8.90 -1.85
C LEU A 113 0.91 -8.04 -3.02
N GLY A 114 2.07 -8.34 -3.63
CA GLY A 114 2.52 -7.67 -4.85
C GLY A 114 2.64 -6.16 -4.67
N GLU A 115 1.95 -5.40 -5.51
CA GLU A 115 1.82 -3.93 -5.45
C GLU A 115 0.49 -3.47 -4.84
N ARG A 116 -0.10 -4.29 -3.97
CA ARG A 116 -1.31 -3.90 -3.22
C ARG A 116 -0.94 -3.28 -1.88
N PRO A 117 -1.74 -2.31 -1.40
CA PRO A 117 -1.58 -1.73 -0.08
C PRO A 117 -1.87 -2.78 1.00
N LEU A 118 -1.16 -2.67 2.10
CA LEU A 118 -1.30 -3.57 3.23
C LEU A 118 -2.56 -3.22 4.06
N GLY A 119 -2.98 -1.95 4.04
CA GLY A 119 -4.17 -1.46 4.72
C GLY A 119 -5.43 -2.27 4.39
N GLY A 120 -5.65 -2.61 3.12
CA GLY A 120 -6.84 -3.37 2.77
C GLY A 120 -6.93 -4.75 3.37
N ALA A 121 -5.81 -5.46 3.42
CA ALA A 121 -5.77 -6.78 4.04
C ALA A 121 -5.91 -6.71 5.57
N LEU A 122 -5.40 -5.64 6.21
CA LEU A 122 -5.43 -5.49 7.67
C LEU A 122 -6.78 -4.98 8.20
N PHE A 123 -7.42 -4.01 7.52
CA PHE A 123 -8.62 -3.36 8.04
C PHE A 123 -9.93 -4.07 7.69
N VAL A 124 -9.91 -5.03 6.74
CA VAL A 124 -11.11 -5.82 6.37
C VAL A 124 -11.32 -7.02 7.29
N ASP A 125 -10.24 -7.58 7.85
CA ASP A 125 -10.35 -8.78 8.67
C ASP A 125 -10.63 -8.44 10.14
N PRO A 126 -11.82 -8.75 10.69
CA PRO A 126 -12.17 -8.41 12.07
C PRO A 126 -11.33 -9.15 13.12
N ARG A 127 -10.56 -10.17 12.72
CA ARG A 127 -9.61 -10.87 13.61
C ARG A 127 -8.32 -10.10 13.82
N VAL A 128 -8.04 -9.10 12.99
CA VAL A 128 -6.85 -8.26 13.12
C VAL A 128 -7.12 -7.21 14.20
N ARG A 129 -6.25 -7.18 15.21
CA ARG A 129 -6.25 -6.15 16.25
C ARG A 129 -5.02 -5.27 16.07
N ARG A 130 -5.21 -3.95 16.10
CA ARG A 130 -4.13 -2.98 16.02
C ARG A 130 -3.80 -2.46 17.41
N GLU A 131 -2.52 -2.48 17.78
CA GLU A 131 -2.02 -1.82 18.98
C GLU A 131 -1.94 -0.30 18.78
N PRO A 132 -1.92 0.50 19.86
CA PRO A 132 -1.75 1.95 19.76
C PRO A 132 -0.51 2.35 18.93
N PHE A 133 -0.60 3.50 18.28
CA PHE A 133 0.54 4.03 17.54
C PHE A 133 1.67 4.44 18.47
N GLN A 134 2.90 4.24 17.98
CA GLN A 134 4.10 4.86 18.50
C GLN A 134 4.66 5.82 17.44
N PHE A 135 5.23 6.93 17.87
CA PHE A 135 5.70 8.01 17.00
C PHE A 135 7.19 8.27 17.22
N ALA A 136 7.91 8.64 16.16
CA ALA A 136 9.32 8.99 16.22
C ALA A 136 9.67 10.10 15.21
N ARG A 137 10.77 10.78 15.50
CA ARG A 137 11.49 11.64 14.56
C ARG A 137 12.67 10.84 14.02
N LEU A 138 12.69 10.58 12.72
CA LEU A 138 13.77 9.82 12.09
C LEU A 138 14.78 10.77 11.46
N HIS A 139 15.99 10.78 12.01
CA HIS A 139 17.13 11.53 11.50
C HIS A 139 17.89 10.74 10.42
N PRO A 140 18.69 11.37 9.55
CA PRO A 140 19.41 10.71 8.45
C PRO A 140 20.21 9.45 8.85
N ASP A 141 20.73 9.40 10.08
CA ASP A 141 21.49 8.26 10.62
C ASP A 141 20.63 7.01 10.90
N HIS A 142 19.30 7.13 10.88
CA HIS A 142 18.40 6.00 11.14
C HIS A 142 18.40 4.99 9.98
N PRO A 143 18.45 3.67 10.21
CA PRO A 143 18.48 2.67 9.13
C PRO A 143 17.34 2.80 8.10
N LEU A 144 16.10 3.04 8.55
CA LEU A 144 14.98 3.34 7.65
C LEU A 144 15.19 4.59 6.79
N ARG A 145 15.86 5.64 7.32
CA ARG A 145 16.17 6.86 6.56
C ARG A 145 17.25 6.58 5.51
N GLN A 146 18.24 5.75 5.84
CA GLN A 146 19.23 5.29 4.87
C GLN A 146 18.60 4.43 3.77
N ALA A 147 17.66 3.53 4.11
CA ALA A 147 16.92 2.74 3.13
C ALA A 147 16.11 3.63 2.18
N LEU A 148 15.34 4.57 2.74
CA LEU A 148 14.58 5.58 1.98
C LEU A 148 15.50 6.39 1.04
N ALA A 149 16.64 6.88 1.52
CA ALA A 149 17.55 7.68 0.71
C ALA A 149 18.18 6.93 -0.48
N ARG A 150 18.20 5.59 -0.47
CA ARG A 150 18.64 4.78 -1.63
C ARG A 150 17.61 4.77 -2.76
N VAL A 151 16.33 4.87 -2.42
CA VAL A 151 15.21 4.75 -3.38
C VAL A 151 14.60 6.10 -3.75
N VAL A 152 14.72 7.10 -2.87
CA VAL A 152 14.33 8.49 -3.11
C VAL A 152 15.50 9.41 -2.71
N PRO A 153 16.50 9.61 -3.59
CA PRO A 153 17.72 10.36 -3.26
C PRO A 153 17.47 11.78 -2.71
N ALA A 154 16.41 12.45 -3.17
CA ALA A 154 16.00 13.77 -2.68
C ALA A 154 15.68 13.79 -1.17
N MET A 155 15.44 12.63 -0.54
CA MET A 155 15.17 12.54 0.89
C MET A 155 16.44 12.51 1.76
N ARG A 156 17.64 12.46 1.16
CA ARG A 156 18.92 12.36 1.88
C ARG A 156 19.15 13.57 2.81
N ASP A 157 18.92 14.76 2.29
CA ASP A 157 19.26 16.01 2.98
C ASP A 157 18.12 16.56 3.86
N VAL A 158 16.98 15.85 3.89
CA VAL A 158 15.88 16.22 4.79
C VAL A 158 16.32 15.95 6.25
N PRO A 159 16.34 16.97 7.13
CA PRO A 159 16.96 16.84 8.45
C PRO A 159 16.21 15.89 9.40
N MET A 160 14.91 15.75 9.20
CA MET A 160 14.03 14.92 10.02
C MET A 160 12.77 14.56 9.24
N LEU A 161 12.36 13.28 9.32
CA LEU A 161 11.04 12.86 8.88
C LEU A 161 10.23 12.29 10.05
N PRO A 162 8.96 12.70 10.22
CA PRO A 162 8.10 12.05 11.18
C PRO A 162 7.80 10.63 10.72
N ALA A 163 7.75 9.72 11.68
CA ALA A 163 7.34 8.36 11.46
C ALA A 163 6.36 7.93 12.55
N ARG A 164 5.52 6.95 12.20
CA ARG A 164 4.73 6.21 13.18
C ARG A 164 4.87 4.73 12.93
N ARG A 165 4.64 3.92 13.95
CA ARG A 165 4.54 2.47 13.83
C ARG A 165 3.43 1.92 14.70
N SER A 166 2.91 0.76 14.33
CA SER A 166 1.95 0.02 15.14
C SER A 166 2.10 -1.48 14.87
N VAL A 167 1.85 -2.27 15.92
CA VAL A 167 1.80 -3.72 15.83
C VAL A 167 0.38 -4.15 15.52
N PHE A 168 0.23 -4.96 14.48
CA PHE A 168 -0.98 -5.67 14.16
C PHE A 168 -0.86 -7.11 14.63
N ARG A 169 -1.88 -7.60 15.33
CA ARG A 169 -1.97 -8.95 15.83
C ARG A 169 -3.11 -9.70 15.17
N ARG A 170 -2.84 -10.93 14.76
CA ARG A 170 -3.86 -11.86 14.28
C ARG A 170 -3.42 -13.27 14.67
N GLY A 171 -4.31 -14.03 15.31
CA GLY A 171 -3.95 -15.35 15.84
C GLY A 171 -2.76 -15.24 16.80
N GLY A 172 -1.72 -16.03 16.56
CA GLY A 172 -0.46 -15.95 17.32
C GLY A 172 0.58 -14.98 16.72
N GLY A 173 0.32 -14.47 15.51
CA GLY A 173 1.27 -13.67 14.75
C GLY A 173 1.21 -12.18 15.08
N ALA A 174 2.38 -11.54 15.04
CA ALA A 174 2.54 -10.10 15.11
C ALA A 174 3.19 -9.58 13.82
N MET A 175 2.72 -8.43 13.35
CA MET A 175 3.28 -7.66 12.25
C MET A 175 3.52 -6.23 12.72
N LEU A 176 4.76 -5.76 12.64
CA LEU A 176 5.03 -4.34 12.84
C LEU A 176 4.94 -3.65 11.49
N VAL A 177 4.19 -2.55 11.43
CA VAL A 177 4.14 -1.65 10.28
C VAL A 177 4.66 -0.30 10.72
N THR A 178 5.70 0.18 10.03
CA THR A 178 6.32 1.50 10.21
C THR A 178 6.08 2.34 8.96
N GLU A 179 5.57 3.55 9.14
CA GLU A 179 5.23 4.50 8.09
C GLU A 179 6.05 5.78 8.29
N VAL A 180 6.87 6.14 7.31
CA VAL A 180 7.66 7.37 7.27
C VAL A 180 6.98 8.37 6.35
N PHE A 181 6.62 9.54 6.89
CA PHE A 181 5.84 10.55 6.20
C PHE A 181 6.76 11.49 5.41
N LEU A 182 6.51 11.62 4.11
CA LEU A 182 7.37 12.37 3.18
C LEU A 182 6.84 13.80 2.93
N PRO A 183 7.68 14.72 2.41
CA PRO A 183 7.34 16.15 2.29
C PRO A 183 6.10 16.49 1.45
N ASP A 184 5.67 15.63 0.53
CA ASP A 184 4.39 15.82 -0.22
C ASP A 184 3.21 16.07 0.73
N LEU A 185 3.20 15.40 1.87
CA LEU A 185 2.13 15.49 2.88
C LEU A 185 2.13 16.80 3.68
N LEU A 186 3.17 17.64 3.55
CA LEU A 186 3.14 19.00 4.08
C LEU A 186 2.08 19.83 3.36
N GLN A 187 1.99 19.70 2.04
CA GLN A 187 1.12 20.51 1.19
C GLN A 187 -0.18 19.79 0.83
N ARG A 188 -0.21 18.46 0.86
CA ARG A 188 -1.42 17.67 0.61
C ARG A 188 -2.42 17.78 1.76
N PRO A 189 -3.63 18.35 1.56
CA PRO A 189 -4.59 18.48 2.65
C PRO A 189 -5.00 17.11 3.20
N ALA A 190 -4.82 16.92 4.51
CA ALA A 190 -5.29 15.72 5.17
C ALA A 190 -6.83 15.70 5.18
N PRO A 191 -7.48 14.65 4.64
CA PRO A 191 -8.93 14.55 4.71
C PRO A 191 -9.36 14.34 6.16
N ALA A 192 -10.63 14.69 6.46
CA ALA A 192 -11.29 14.29 7.69
C ALA A 192 -11.27 12.75 7.84
N ALA A 193 -11.61 12.21 9.02
CA ALA A 193 -11.56 10.77 9.25
C ALA A 193 -12.36 10.01 8.16
N VAL A 194 -11.64 9.27 7.29
CA VAL A 194 -12.23 8.47 6.22
C VAL A 194 -12.34 7.03 6.70
N ARG A 195 -13.55 6.45 6.64
CA ARG A 195 -13.72 5.01 6.88
C ARG A 195 -13.09 4.25 5.72
N TYR A 196 -12.39 3.17 6.02
CA TYR A 196 -11.84 2.32 4.98
C TYR A 196 -12.98 1.59 4.24
N HIS A 197 -12.99 1.66 2.91
CA HIS A 197 -13.89 0.89 2.05
C HIS A 197 -13.08 -0.13 1.22
N PRO A 198 -13.43 -1.44 1.23
CA PRO A 198 -12.70 -2.47 0.48
C PRO A 198 -12.60 -2.22 -1.03
N GLU A 199 -13.58 -1.50 -1.58
CA GLU A 199 -13.70 -1.22 -3.01
C GLU A 199 -12.66 -0.20 -3.50
N SER A 200 -12.11 0.61 -2.58
CA SER A 200 -11.08 1.63 -2.87
C SER A 200 -9.75 1.03 -3.33
N ASP A 201 -9.47 -0.23 -3.01
CA ASP A 201 -8.21 -0.90 -3.36
C ASP A 201 -8.22 -1.51 -4.77
N ARG A 202 -9.33 -1.38 -5.51
CA ARG A 202 -9.36 -1.78 -6.93
C ARG A 202 -8.54 -0.79 -7.74
N PRO A 203 -7.64 -1.25 -8.63
CA PRO A 203 -6.96 -0.33 -9.55
C PRO A 203 -8.01 0.44 -10.34
N HIS A 204 -7.90 1.76 -10.35
CA HIS A 204 -8.73 2.62 -11.21
C HIS A 204 -8.33 2.31 -12.65
N LEU A 205 -9.08 1.41 -13.29
CA LEU A 205 -9.03 1.25 -14.74
C LEU A 205 -9.57 2.56 -15.33
N PRO A 206 -8.87 3.20 -16.28
CA PRO A 206 -9.41 4.37 -16.95
C PRO A 206 -10.80 4.03 -17.50
N GLU A 207 -11.77 4.92 -17.31
CA GLU A 207 -13.10 4.76 -17.90
C GLU A 207 -12.93 4.45 -19.40
N PRO A 208 -13.62 3.43 -19.94
CA PRO A 208 -13.61 3.20 -21.37
C PRO A 208 -14.12 4.48 -22.03
N LEU A 209 -13.27 5.09 -22.87
CA LEU A 209 -13.63 6.25 -23.69
C LEU A 209 -15.00 5.99 -24.32
N PRO A 210 -15.93 6.95 -24.30
CA PRO A 210 -17.23 6.76 -24.94
C PRO A 210 -16.95 6.39 -26.40
N TYR A 211 -17.33 5.17 -26.77
CA TYR A 211 -17.12 4.64 -28.10
C TYR A 211 -17.93 5.48 -29.09
N GLY A 212 -17.27 6.52 -29.64
CA GLY A 212 -17.76 7.28 -30.78
C GLY A 212 -17.67 6.42 -32.03
N GLY A 213 -18.55 5.42 -32.12
CA GLY A 213 -18.70 4.63 -33.33
C GLY A 213 -19.17 5.54 -34.48
N PRO A 214 -18.63 5.38 -35.71
CA PRO A 214 -19.05 6.19 -36.84
C PRO A 214 -20.53 5.91 -37.17
N ARG A 215 -21.35 6.98 -37.19
CA ARG A 215 -22.73 6.91 -37.66
C ARG A 215 -22.73 6.46 -39.12
N ARG A 216 -23.31 5.30 -39.41
CA ARG A 216 -23.61 4.89 -40.79
C ARG A 216 -24.64 5.85 -41.38
N PRO A 217 -24.46 6.35 -42.60
CA PRO A 217 -25.47 7.15 -43.27
C PRO A 217 -26.69 6.30 -43.60
N SER A 218 -27.86 6.83 -43.26
CA SER A 218 -29.19 6.33 -43.58
C SER A 218 -29.43 6.40 -45.09
N ILE A 219 -29.60 5.25 -45.74
CA ILE A 219 -30.08 5.16 -47.12
C ILE A 219 -31.56 4.82 -47.07
N THR A 220 -32.40 5.81 -47.34
CA THR A 220 -33.82 5.67 -47.69
C THR A 220 -33.96 5.65 -49.20
N GLY A 221 -34.63 4.63 -49.77
CA GLY A 221 -35.04 4.67 -51.17
C GLY A 221 -35.53 3.35 -51.78
N GLY A 222 -36.83 3.07 -51.64
CA GLY A 222 -37.69 2.61 -52.75
C GLY A 222 -37.78 1.10 -53.10
N PRO A 223 -38.97 0.59 -53.49
CA PRO A 223 -39.28 -0.85 -53.53
C PRO A 223 -39.21 -1.47 -54.94
N SER A 224 -38.98 -2.78 -55.04
CA SER A 224 -39.39 -3.56 -56.23
C SER A 224 -39.56 -5.05 -55.93
N THR A 225 -40.82 -5.47 -55.97
CA THR A 225 -41.40 -6.68 -56.60
C THR A 225 -40.75 -8.08 -56.44
N LEU A 226 -41.51 -8.97 -55.79
CA LEU A 226 -41.51 -10.45 -55.85
C LEU A 226 -41.69 -10.99 -57.30
N PRO A 227 -41.58 -12.30 -57.66
CA PRO A 227 -41.79 -13.50 -56.82
C PRO A 227 -40.92 -14.77 -57.14
N GLY A 228 -41.06 -15.84 -56.34
CA GLY A 228 -40.92 -17.23 -56.83
C GLY A 228 -40.16 -18.24 -55.95
N ASN A 229 -40.93 -18.96 -55.11
CA ASN A 229 -40.93 -20.41 -54.75
C ASN A 229 -39.77 -21.36 -55.16
N PRO A 230 -39.69 -22.62 -54.64
CA PRO A 230 -40.02 -23.19 -53.32
C PRO A 230 -38.86 -24.05 -52.72
N LEU A 231 -39.08 -24.57 -51.50
CA LEU A 231 -38.29 -25.59 -50.78
C LEU A 231 -37.98 -26.87 -51.60
N PRO A 232 -36.98 -27.67 -51.18
CA PRO A 232 -37.37 -28.91 -50.51
C PRO A 232 -36.55 -29.29 -49.27
N ARG A 233 -37.18 -30.18 -48.49
CA ARG A 233 -36.71 -30.87 -47.29
C ARG A 233 -35.68 -31.98 -47.62
N SER A 234 -34.76 -32.24 -46.70
CA SER A 234 -34.14 -33.56 -46.41
C SER A 234 -33.39 -33.44 -45.07
N ARG A 235 -33.93 -33.87 -43.92
CA ARG A 235 -33.91 -35.23 -43.33
C ARG A 235 -32.63 -36.06 -43.52
N CYS A 236 -32.34 -36.80 -42.45
CA CYS A 236 -31.36 -37.88 -42.25
C CYS A 236 -29.99 -37.43 -41.70
N ASP A 237 -29.31 -38.14 -40.80
CA ASP A 237 -29.65 -39.18 -39.81
C ASP A 237 -28.35 -39.47 -39.03
N GLY A 238 -28.44 -40.15 -37.87
CA GLY A 238 -27.36 -40.96 -37.29
C GLY A 238 -26.32 -40.26 -36.38
N ALA A 239 -26.24 -40.61 -35.08
CA ALA A 239 -25.51 -41.75 -34.48
C ALA A 239 -24.13 -41.29 -33.94
N ARG A 240 -23.95 -41.15 -32.61
CA ARG A 240 -23.48 -42.14 -31.60
C ARG A 240 -22.02 -42.62 -31.76
N HIS A 241 -21.34 -42.66 -30.60
CA HIS A 241 -20.00 -43.18 -30.25
C HIS A 241 -18.85 -42.19 -30.53
N PHE A 242 -17.94 -41.84 -29.62
CA PHE A 242 -17.50 -42.41 -28.34
C PHE A 242 -17.47 -41.35 -27.22
#